data_AF-A0A938BB53-F1
#
_entry.id   AF-A0A938BB53-F1
#
_cell.length_a   1.000
_cell.length_b   1.000
_cell.length_c   1.000
_cell.angle_alpha   90.00
_cell.angle_beta   90.00
_cell.angle_gamma   90.00
#
_symmetry.space_group_name_H-M   'P 1'
#
loop_
_entity.id
_entity.type
_entity.pdbx_description
1 polymer ?
#
loop_
_entity_poly.entity_id
_entity_poly.type
_entity_poly.pdbx_seq_one_letter_code
_entity_poly.pdbx_strand_id
1 'polypeptide(L)'
;MTRQELTYSRPTNFSLWIREKCRSSSTGFVNNNIDHIFFDYKEVDRRLALIEEKHNNSPFLADGEKHFFPLINKFFEFFGKEINIKYQGFYIFVFPDDGMGEIETLSFPMRIYPLTQIINDDFSSPLFVNTENELIERINNFRFTKKGGAETHQSQDFGNTARQTRLSAPKIDS
;
A
#
# COMPACT_ATOMS: atom_id res chain seq x y z
N MET A 1 -18.85 24.42 -15.02
CA MET A 1 -18.54 23.14 -14.34
C MET A 1 -17.05 22.98 -14.29
N THR A 2 -16.44 23.22 -13.13
CA THR A 2 -15.03 22.91 -12.88
C THR A 2 -14.92 21.46 -12.46
N ARG A 3 -13.78 20.83 -12.74
CA ARG A 3 -13.48 19.40 -12.53
C ARG A 3 -13.71 18.89 -11.08
N GLN A 4 -14.01 19.78 -10.13
CA GLN A 4 -14.33 19.47 -8.73
C GLN A 4 -15.75 18.94 -8.50
N GLU A 5 -16.67 19.08 -9.47
CA GLU A 5 -18.07 18.64 -9.31
C GLU A 5 -18.31 17.17 -9.69
N LEU A 6 -17.29 16.46 -10.19
CA LEU A 6 -17.40 15.06 -10.64
C LEU A 6 -17.00 14.01 -9.58
N THR A 7 -16.40 14.43 -8.46
CA THR A 7 -16.00 13.53 -7.37
C THR A 7 -16.63 14.02 -6.07
N TYR A 8 -17.83 13.52 -5.76
CA TYR A 8 -18.65 13.88 -4.58
C TYR A 8 -18.05 13.46 -3.22
N SER A 9 -16.82 12.93 -3.19
CA SER A 9 -16.04 12.88 -1.95
C SER A 9 -15.72 14.31 -1.54
N ARG A 10 -16.46 14.85 -0.57
CA ARG A 10 -16.16 16.17 -0.02
C ARG A 10 -14.76 16.09 0.59
N PRO A 11 -13.75 16.74 0.02
CA PRO A 11 -12.44 16.77 0.64
C PRO A 11 -12.61 17.31 2.06
N THR A 12 -11.98 16.65 3.04
CA THR A 12 -12.07 17.11 4.42
C THR A 12 -11.62 18.57 4.49
N ASN A 13 -12.16 19.35 5.43
CA ASN A 13 -11.74 20.75 5.61
C ASN A 13 -10.22 20.87 5.76
N PHE A 14 -9.57 19.85 6.34
CA PHE A 14 -8.12 19.79 6.44
C PHE A 14 -7.43 19.49 5.09
N SER A 15 -7.94 18.53 4.31
CA SER A 15 -7.41 18.25 2.96
C SER A 15 -7.55 19.45 2.03
N LEU A 16 -8.66 20.19 2.13
CA LEU A 16 -8.84 21.47 1.44
C LEU A 16 -7.82 22.50 1.89
N TRP A 17 -7.70 22.69 3.21
CA TRP A 17 -6.75 23.63 3.79
C TRP A 17 -5.30 23.33 3.36
N ILE A 18 -4.87 22.06 3.32
CA ILE A 18 -3.53 21.69 2.83
C ILE A 18 -3.36 22.09 1.36
N ARG A 19 -4.35 21.79 0.51
CA ARG A 19 -4.27 22.15 -0.92
C ARG A 19 -4.20 23.67 -1.15
N GLU A 20 -4.83 24.45 -0.28
CA GLU A 20 -4.87 25.91 -0.38
C GLU A 20 -3.66 26.61 0.25
N LYS A 21 -3.13 26.07 1.35
CA LYS A 21 -2.13 26.76 2.20
C LYS A 21 -0.75 26.15 2.14
N CYS A 22 -0.61 24.89 1.77
CA CYS A 22 0.69 24.24 1.66
C CYS A 22 1.26 24.38 0.25
N ARG A 23 2.54 24.01 0.15
CA ARG A 23 3.25 23.88 -1.12
C ARG A 23 2.53 22.90 -2.05
N SER A 24 2.75 23.06 -3.35
CA SER A 24 2.17 22.19 -4.38
C SER A 24 3.25 21.50 -5.21
N SER A 25 2.82 20.64 -6.14
CA SER A 25 3.71 19.87 -7.02
C SER A 25 4.63 20.75 -7.86
N SER A 26 4.22 21.97 -8.20
CA SER A 26 5.08 22.94 -8.92
C SER A 26 6.30 23.38 -8.11
N THR A 27 6.29 23.20 -6.79
CA THR A 27 7.41 23.50 -5.89
C THR A 27 8.16 22.23 -5.45
N GLY A 28 7.86 21.09 -6.06
CA GLY A 28 8.42 19.78 -5.67
C GLY A 28 7.80 19.19 -4.40
N PHE A 29 6.67 19.73 -3.91
CA PHE A 29 5.95 19.17 -2.78
C PHE A 29 4.77 18.34 -3.27
N VAL A 30 4.68 17.09 -2.84
CA VAL A 30 3.59 16.18 -3.21
C VAL A 30 2.79 15.85 -1.96
N ASN A 31 1.46 16.00 -2.06
CA ASN A 31 0.52 15.57 -1.04
C ASN A 31 -0.33 14.44 -1.63
N ASN A 32 -0.06 13.21 -1.20
CA ASN A 32 -0.82 12.02 -1.56
C ASN A 32 -1.41 11.38 -0.31
N ASN A 33 -2.56 10.74 -0.46
CA ASN A 33 -3.16 9.91 0.57
C ASN A 33 -2.81 8.43 0.30
N ILE A 34 -2.87 7.61 1.35
CA ILE A 34 -2.95 6.16 1.24
C ILE A 34 -4.28 5.80 1.88
N ASP A 35 -5.17 5.14 1.15
CA ASP A 35 -6.55 4.93 1.61
C ASP A 35 -6.61 3.99 2.83
N HIS A 36 -5.87 2.87 2.79
CA HIS A 36 -5.87 1.92 3.89
C HIS A 36 -4.49 1.37 4.25
N ILE A 37 -4.30 1.16 5.56
CA ILE A 37 -3.16 0.46 6.15
C ILE A 37 -3.72 -0.70 6.95
N PHE A 38 -3.53 -1.92 6.48
CA PHE A 38 -3.95 -3.13 7.20
C PHE A 38 -2.80 -3.64 8.04
N PHE A 39 -3.00 -3.66 9.35
CA PHE A 39 -2.00 -4.13 10.30
C PHE A 39 -2.59 -5.20 11.22
N ASP A 40 -2.10 -6.43 11.09
CA ASP A 40 -2.31 -7.48 12.09
C ASP A 40 -1.20 -7.36 13.14
N TYR A 41 -1.59 -7.03 14.37
CA TYR A 41 -0.67 -6.76 15.47
C TYR A 41 -0.38 -7.99 16.34
N LYS A 42 -0.90 -9.18 16.00
CA LYS A 42 -0.62 -10.42 16.74
C LYS A 42 0.88 -10.68 16.82
N GLU A 43 1.40 -10.82 18.04
CA GLU A 43 2.83 -10.74 18.35
C GLU A 43 3.71 -11.73 17.55
N VAL A 44 3.20 -12.92 17.26
CA VAL A 44 3.94 -14.01 16.61
C VAL A 44 3.98 -13.86 15.08
N ASP A 45 3.10 -13.03 14.50
CA ASP A 45 2.93 -12.94 13.04
C ASP A 45 2.39 -11.55 12.65
N ARG A 46 3.11 -10.51 13.05
CA ARG A 46 2.72 -9.14 12.74
C ARG A 46 2.81 -8.92 11.24
N ARG A 47 1.71 -8.53 10.60
CA ARG A 47 1.62 -8.37 9.14
C ARG A 47 1.13 -6.98 8.79
N LEU A 48 1.67 -6.43 7.72
CA LEU A 48 1.30 -5.10 7.24
C LEU A 48 1.04 -5.14 5.73
N ALA A 49 -0.03 -4.51 5.26
CA ALA A 49 -0.26 -4.24 3.85
C ALA A 49 -0.74 -2.80 3.66
N LEU A 50 -0.39 -2.21 2.52
CA LEU A 50 -0.93 -0.92 2.08
C LEU A 50 -1.90 -1.14 0.94
N ILE A 51 -3.00 -0.39 0.94
CA ILE A 51 -4.01 -0.44 -0.11
C ILE A 51 -4.35 0.98 -0.54
N GLU A 52 -4.40 1.15 -1.85
CA GLU A 52 -4.96 2.30 -2.53
C GLU A 52 -6.18 1.83 -3.31
N GLU A 53 -7.25 2.59 -3.23
CA GLU A 53 -8.48 2.32 -3.97
C GLU A 53 -8.53 3.17 -5.23
N LYS A 54 -8.92 2.54 -6.34
CA LYS A 54 -9.23 3.23 -7.58
C LYS A 54 -10.60 2.79 -8.07
N HIS A 55 -11.37 3.75 -8.54
CA HIS A 55 -12.70 3.53 -9.08
C HIS A 55 -12.70 3.64 -10.60
N ASN A 56 -13.87 3.41 -11.21
CA ASN A 56 -14.08 3.56 -12.65
C ASN A 56 -13.16 2.68 -13.49
N ASN A 57 -12.87 1.47 -13.01
CA ASN A 57 -12.06 0.49 -13.72
C ASN A 57 -10.63 0.96 -14.08
N SER A 58 -10.12 2.04 -13.46
CA SER A 58 -8.82 2.65 -13.79
C SER A 58 -7.75 2.24 -12.78
N PRO A 59 -6.78 1.37 -13.14
CA PRO A 59 -5.66 1.02 -12.27
C PRO A 59 -4.56 2.09 -12.22
N PHE A 60 -4.69 3.16 -13.02
CA PHE A 60 -3.62 4.12 -13.21
C PHE A 60 -3.40 5.02 -12.00
N LEU A 61 -2.13 5.21 -11.66
CA LEU A 61 -1.68 6.16 -10.64
C LEU A 61 -1.57 7.57 -11.23
N ALA A 62 -1.86 8.57 -10.42
CA ALA A 62 -1.50 9.95 -10.72
C ALA A 62 0.03 10.11 -10.73
N ASP A 63 0.56 11.12 -11.43
CA ASP A 63 2.02 11.26 -11.57
C ASP A 63 2.75 11.39 -10.23
N GLY A 64 2.15 12.08 -9.25
CA GLY A 64 2.71 12.15 -7.90
C GLY A 64 2.75 10.78 -7.19
N GLU A 65 1.73 9.95 -7.39
CA GLU A 65 1.64 8.60 -6.81
C GLU A 65 2.66 7.66 -7.46
N LYS A 66 2.88 7.77 -8.78
CA LYS A 66 3.90 6.99 -9.51
C LYS A 66 5.31 7.18 -8.95
N HIS A 67 5.62 8.37 -8.43
CA HIS A 67 6.92 8.63 -7.82
C HIS A 67 6.94 8.29 -6.32
N PHE A 68 5.84 8.54 -5.61
CA PHE A 68 5.78 8.41 -4.15
C PHE A 68 5.53 6.98 -3.68
N PHE A 69 4.56 6.26 -4.26
CA PHE A 69 4.19 4.92 -3.82
C PHE A 69 5.32 3.90 -3.92
N PRO A 70 6.19 3.89 -4.96
CA PRO A 70 7.33 2.98 -4.98
C PRO A 70 8.33 3.24 -3.83
N LEU A 71 8.51 4.50 -3.43
CA LEU A 71 9.38 4.87 -2.30
C LEU A 71 8.79 4.36 -0.99
N ILE A 72 7.49 4.57 -0.78
CA ILE A 72 6.76 4.06 0.39
C ILE A 72 6.80 2.53 0.44
N ASN A 73 6.57 1.85 -0.68
CA ASN A 73 6.60 0.39 -0.75
C ASN A 73 7.97 -0.15 -0.33
N LYS A 74 9.07 0.43 -0.84
CA LYS A 74 10.44 0.07 -0.45
C LYS A 74 10.73 0.40 1.02
N PHE A 75 10.24 1.54 1.51
CA PHE A 75 10.42 1.95 2.90
C PHE A 75 9.80 0.94 3.87
N PHE A 76 8.55 0.52 3.64
CA PHE A 76 7.89 -0.47 4.49
C PHE A 76 8.47 -1.88 4.31
N GLU A 77 8.93 -2.23 3.12
CA GLU A 77 9.66 -3.49 2.92
C GLU A 77 10.95 -3.54 3.74
N PHE A 78 11.70 -2.45 3.78
CA PHE A 78 12.92 -2.34 4.58
C PHE A 78 12.59 -2.28 6.09
N PHE A 79 11.73 -1.35 6.50
CA PHE A 79 11.39 -1.10 7.89
C PHE A 79 10.69 -2.29 8.55
N GLY A 80 9.83 -3.01 7.81
CA GLY A 80 9.18 -4.22 8.30
C GLY A 80 10.20 -5.27 8.77
N LYS A 81 11.32 -5.42 8.05
CA LYS A 81 12.41 -6.33 8.45
C LYS A 81 13.07 -5.88 9.76
N GLU A 82 13.35 -4.58 9.90
CA GLU A 82 13.98 -3.99 11.09
C GLU A 82 13.17 -4.23 12.37
N ILE A 83 11.84 -4.07 12.30
CA ILE A 83 10.97 -4.19 13.48
C ILE A 83 10.21 -5.52 13.57
N ASN A 84 10.62 -6.53 12.81
CA ASN A 84 9.99 -7.86 12.77
C ASN A 84 8.47 -7.81 12.49
N ILE A 85 8.11 -7.12 11.40
CA ILE A 85 6.78 -7.08 10.78
C ILE A 85 6.90 -7.63 9.36
N LYS A 86 6.06 -8.61 9.03
CA LYS A 86 5.97 -9.18 7.68
C LYS A 86 5.15 -8.27 6.78
N TYR A 87 5.83 -7.40 6.04
CA TYR A 87 5.20 -6.57 5.02
C TYR A 87 4.74 -7.43 3.83
N GLN A 88 3.46 -7.35 3.52
CA GLN A 88 2.79 -8.13 2.48
C GLN A 88 2.78 -7.42 1.13
N GLY A 89 3.13 -6.13 1.08
CA GLY A 89 3.17 -5.32 -0.14
C GLY A 89 2.14 -4.19 -0.16
N PHE A 90 2.20 -3.44 -1.26
CA PHE A 90 1.27 -2.37 -1.60
C PHE A 90 0.41 -2.85 -2.78
N TYR A 91 -0.90 -2.80 -2.63
CA TYR A 91 -1.88 -3.24 -3.61
C TYR A 91 -2.80 -2.09 -4.05
N ILE A 92 -3.16 -2.08 -5.34
CA ILE A 92 -4.18 -1.19 -5.91
C ILE A 92 -5.44 -2.00 -6.13
N PHE A 93 -6.52 -1.62 -5.44
CA PHE A 93 -7.84 -2.24 -5.56
C PHE A 93 -8.65 -1.42 -6.54
N VAL A 94 -9.09 -2.06 -7.62
CA VAL A 94 -9.78 -1.41 -8.72
C VAL A 94 -11.23 -1.89 -8.77
N PHE A 95 -12.12 -0.97 -8.44
CA PHE A 95 -13.56 -1.19 -8.44
C PHE A 95 -14.14 -0.86 -9.83
N PRO A 96 -15.08 -1.68 -10.32
CA PRO A 96 -15.62 -1.52 -11.66
C PRO A 96 -16.56 -0.33 -11.81
N ASP A 97 -17.21 0.08 -10.73
CA ASP A 97 -18.12 1.21 -10.67
C ASP A 97 -17.67 2.23 -9.63
N ASP A 98 -18.20 3.46 -9.69
CA ASP A 98 -17.88 4.49 -8.71
C ASP A 98 -18.48 4.22 -7.33
N GLY A 99 -19.43 3.29 -7.21
CA GLY A 99 -20.07 2.92 -5.93
C GLY A 99 -20.68 4.11 -5.19
N MET A 100 -20.89 5.24 -5.87
CA MET A 100 -21.25 6.51 -5.23
C MET A 100 -22.75 6.60 -4.87
N GLY A 101 -23.49 5.49 -4.93
CA GLY A 101 -24.93 5.44 -4.69
C GLY A 101 -25.33 5.06 -3.26
N GLU A 102 -24.75 4.01 -2.68
CA GLU A 102 -25.15 3.48 -1.38
C GLU A 102 -23.93 2.86 -0.68
N ILE A 103 -23.70 3.23 0.60
CA ILE A 103 -22.61 2.70 1.45
C ILE A 103 -22.66 1.17 1.57
N GLU A 104 -23.78 0.55 1.19
CA GLU A 104 -24.11 -0.84 1.47
C GLU A 104 -23.69 -1.84 0.38
N THR A 105 -23.19 -1.41 -0.78
CA THR A 105 -22.90 -2.36 -1.87
C THR A 105 -21.50 -2.22 -2.46
N LEU A 106 -20.60 -3.11 -2.05
CA LEU A 106 -19.36 -3.38 -2.79
C LEU A 106 -19.72 -3.91 -4.19
N SER A 107 -19.16 -3.27 -5.22
CA SER A 107 -19.37 -3.67 -6.61
C SER A 107 -18.32 -4.70 -7.03
N PHE A 108 -18.78 -5.87 -7.48
CA PHE A 108 -17.95 -6.95 -8.01
C PHE A 108 -18.23 -7.16 -9.50
N PRO A 109 -17.26 -7.65 -10.31
CA PRO A 109 -15.94 -8.14 -9.91
C PRO A 109 -14.89 -7.02 -9.69
N MET A 110 -14.12 -7.13 -8.61
CA MET A 110 -13.00 -6.24 -8.30
C MET A 110 -11.68 -6.81 -8.84
N ARG A 111 -10.76 -5.94 -9.24
CA ARG A 111 -9.39 -6.31 -9.66
C ARG A 111 -8.37 -5.80 -8.65
N ILE A 112 -7.43 -6.65 -8.25
CA ILE A 112 -6.33 -6.30 -7.37
C ILE A 112 -5.03 -6.42 -8.14
N TYR A 113 -4.21 -5.37 -8.07
CA TYR A 113 -2.88 -5.32 -8.67
C TYR A 113 -1.83 -5.07 -7.58
N PRO A 114 -0.75 -5.86 -7.49
CA PRO A 114 0.45 -5.42 -6.80
C PRO A 114 0.96 -4.11 -7.41
N LEU A 115 1.43 -3.18 -6.58
CA LEU A 115 1.97 -1.90 -7.06
C LEU A 115 3.09 -2.09 -8.10
N THR A 116 3.89 -3.15 -7.98
CA THR A 116 4.95 -3.48 -8.94
C THR A 116 4.42 -3.76 -10.35
N GLN A 117 3.23 -4.34 -10.49
CA GLN A 117 2.59 -4.51 -11.80
C GLN A 117 2.21 -3.16 -12.40
N ILE A 118 1.65 -2.26 -11.57
CA ILE A 118 1.24 -0.93 -12.00
C ILE A 118 2.43 -0.08 -12.45
N ILE A 119 3.55 -0.12 -11.71
CA ILE A 119 4.78 0.60 -12.06
C ILE A 119 5.35 0.13 -13.41
N ASN A 120 5.17 -1.14 -13.73
CA ASN A 120 5.68 -1.76 -14.95
C ASN A 120 4.67 -1.72 -16.10
N ASP A 121 3.53 -1.03 -15.93
CA ASP A 121 2.39 -1.02 -16.86
C ASP A 121 1.92 -2.45 -17.28
N ASP A 122 2.07 -3.44 -16.39
CA ASP A 122 1.63 -4.82 -16.60
C ASP A 122 0.23 -5.03 -16.04
N PHE A 123 -0.78 -4.84 -16.89
CA PHE A 123 -2.18 -5.06 -16.54
C PHE A 123 -2.73 -6.41 -17.03
N SER A 124 -1.87 -7.29 -17.51
CA SER A 124 -2.28 -8.56 -18.15
C SER A 124 -2.88 -9.57 -17.15
N SER A 125 -2.54 -9.43 -15.88
CA SER A 125 -2.75 -10.47 -14.88
C SER A 125 -3.27 -9.96 -13.53
N PRO A 126 -4.37 -9.18 -13.47
CA PRO A 126 -5.00 -8.85 -12.19
C PRO A 126 -5.41 -10.11 -11.43
N LEU A 127 -5.44 -10.01 -10.11
CA LEU A 127 -6.20 -10.91 -9.28
C LEU A 127 -7.66 -10.46 -9.28
N PHE A 128 -8.57 -11.31 -9.72
CA PHE A 128 -10.01 -11.04 -9.66
C PHE A 128 -10.58 -11.48 -8.31
N VAL A 129 -11.48 -10.66 -7.77
CA VAL A 129 -12.31 -10.97 -6.61
C VAL A 129 -13.75 -10.79 -7.03
N ASN A 130 -14.55 -11.86 -6.92
CA ASN A 130 -15.91 -11.87 -7.48
C ASN A 130 -17.01 -11.71 -6.43
N THR A 131 -16.66 -11.82 -5.15
CA THR A 131 -17.62 -11.74 -4.04
C THR A 131 -17.02 -11.08 -2.82
N GLU A 132 -17.88 -10.56 -1.95
CA GLU A 132 -17.50 -9.99 -0.66
C GLU A 132 -16.81 -11.03 0.24
N ASN A 133 -17.35 -12.24 0.33
CA ASN A 133 -16.75 -13.31 1.14
C ASN A 133 -15.34 -13.65 0.68
N GLU A 134 -15.08 -13.66 -0.64
CA GLU A 134 -13.74 -13.85 -1.18
C GLU A 134 -12.81 -12.71 -0.76
N LEU A 135 -13.29 -11.45 -0.80
CA LEU A 135 -12.51 -10.31 -0.33
C LEU A 135 -12.17 -10.43 1.15
N ILE A 136 -13.17 -10.73 2.00
CA ILE A 136 -13.01 -10.94 3.44
C ILE A 136 -11.98 -12.04 3.72
N GLU A 137 -12.08 -13.19 3.03
CA GLU A 137 -11.11 -14.28 3.18
C GLU A 137 -9.70 -13.80 2.85
N ARG A 138 -9.53 -13.03 1.77
CA ARG A 138 -8.22 -12.54 1.34
C ARG A 138 -7.63 -11.53 2.31
N ILE A 139 -8.44 -10.60 2.82
CA ILE A 139 -8.00 -9.61 3.81
C ILE A 139 -7.57 -10.33 5.10
N ASN A 140 -8.43 -11.20 5.63
CA ASN A 140 -8.15 -11.93 6.87
C ASN A 140 -6.91 -12.83 6.77
N ASN A 141 -6.59 -13.31 5.58
CA ASN A 141 -5.42 -14.15 5.34
C ASN A 141 -4.23 -13.40 4.69
N PHE A 142 -4.36 -12.10 4.41
CA PHE A 142 -3.41 -11.31 3.63
C PHE A 142 -2.98 -11.97 2.30
N ARG A 143 -3.95 -12.52 1.55
CA ARG A 143 -3.72 -13.27 0.29
C ARG A 143 -4.12 -12.47 -0.94
N PHE A 144 -3.20 -11.63 -1.40
CA PHE A 144 -3.40 -10.76 -2.56
C PHE A 144 -2.63 -11.19 -3.83
N THR A 145 -1.99 -12.36 -3.79
CA THR A 145 -1.34 -12.98 -4.95
C THR A 145 -2.25 -14.04 -5.59
N LYS A 146 -2.06 -14.33 -6.89
CA LYS A 146 -2.73 -15.47 -7.52
C LYS A 146 -2.24 -16.76 -6.88
N LYS A 147 -3.17 -17.63 -6.42
CA LYS A 147 -2.86 -19.03 -6.10
C LYS A 147 -2.34 -19.69 -7.39
N GLY A 148 -1.02 -19.81 -7.55
CA GLY A 148 -0.42 -20.41 -8.75
C GLY A 148 0.93 -19.84 -9.19
N GLY A 149 1.42 -18.75 -8.61
CA GLY A 149 2.83 -18.37 -8.72
C GLY A 149 3.57 -18.93 -7.51
N ALA A 150 4.60 -19.74 -7.72
CA ALA A 150 5.41 -20.32 -6.66
C ALA A 150 5.69 -19.27 -5.57
N GLU A 151 5.36 -19.61 -4.33
CA GLU A 151 5.92 -18.93 -3.17
C GLU A 151 7.43 -19.17 -3.22
N THR A 152 8.17 -18.32 -3.93
CA THR A 152 9.58 -18.11 -3.65
C THR A 152 9.65 -17.37 -2.33
N HIS A 153 9.39 -18.11 -1.25
CA HIS A 153 10.05 -17.87 0.02
C HIS A 153 11.55 -18.04 -0.23
N GLN A 154 12.20 -17.02 -0.82
CA GLN A 154 13.59 -16.76 -0.51
C GLN A 154 13.60 -16.21 0.93
N SER A 155 13.48 -17.13 1.89
CA SER A 155 14.25 -16.99 3.11
C SER A 155 15.71 -17.00 2.66
N GLN A 156 16.27 -15.81 2.43
CA GLN A 156 17.72 -15.69 2.48
C GLN A 156 18.09 -15.99 3.93
N ASP A 157 18.47 -17.25 4.18
CA ASP A 157 19.34 -17.62 5.29
C ASP A 157 20.62 -16.79 5.13
N PHE A 158 20.60 -15.56 5.62
CA PHE A 158 21.82 -14.85 5.95
C PHE A 158 22.36 -15.50 7.21
N GLY A 159 23.27 -16.44 6.96
CA GLY A 159 24.05 -17.11 7.99
C GLY A 159 24.53 -16.13 9.04
N ASN A 160 24.36 -16.55 10.29
CA ASN A 160 25.05 -16.06 11.46
C ASN A 160 26.51 -15.73 11.13
N THR A 161 26.80 -14.45 10.95
CA THR A 161 28.14 -13.93 11.18
C THR A 161 28.03 -12.88 12.27
N ALA A 162 28.00 -13.37 13.52
CA ALA A 162 28.13 -12.55 14.69
C ALA A 162 29.48 -11.80 14.62
N ARG A 163 29.45 -10.53 14.21
CA ARG A 163 30.57 -9.62 14.42
C ARG A 163 30.37 -9.01 15.81
N GLN A 164 31.01 -9.62 16.80
CA GLN A 164 31.21 -8.99 18.11
C GLN A 164 32.03 -7.71 17.92
N THR A 165 31.38 -6.56 17.84
CA THR A 165 32.02 -5.28 18.19
C THR A 165 31.82 -5.05 19.67
N ARG A 166 32.83 -5.44 20.47
CA ARG A 166 32.97 -4.97 21.85
C ARG A 166 33.16 -3.45 21.80
N LEU A 167 32.13 -2.70 22.13
CA LEU A 167 32.26 -1.30 22.54
C LEU A 167 32.81 -1.30 23.97
N SER A 168 34.12 -1.12 24.11
CA SER A 168 34.72 -0.78 25.40
C SER A 168 34.32 0.66 25.77
N ALA A 169 33.62 0.81 26.89
CA ALA A 169 33.30 2.11 27.47
C ALA A 169 34.58 2.90 27.81
N PRO A 170 34.60 4.23 27.65
CA PRO A 170 35.74 5.04 28.01
C PRO A 170 35.92 5.06 29.54
N LYS A 171 37.14 4.82 30.00
CA LYS A 171 37.53 5.07 31.39
C LYS A 171 37.56 6.58 31.60
N ILE A 172 36.82 7.04 32.61
CA ILE A 172 36.94 8.38 33.16
C ILE A 172 38.01 8.28 34.25
N ASP A 173 39.17 8.85 34.01
CA ASP A 173 40.21 8.97 35.02
C ASP A 173 39.84 10.10 35.99
N SER A 174 39.89 9.79 37.29
CA SER A 174 39.73 10.71 38.42
C SER A 174 41.09 11.17 38.93
#